data_AF-A0A7G2CTF0-F1
#
_entry.id   AF-A0A7G2CTF0-F1
#
_cell.length_a   1.000
_cell.length_b   1.000
_cell.length_c   1.000
_cell.angle_alpha   90.00
_cell.angle_beta   90.00
_cell.angle_gamma   90.00
#
_symmetry.space_group_name_H-M   'P 1'
#
loop_
_entity.id
_entity.type
_entity.pdbx_description
1 polymer ?
#
loop_
_entity_poly.entity_id
_entity_poly.type
_entity_poly.pdbx_seq_one_letter_code
_entity_poly.pdbx_strand_id
1 'polypeptide(L)'
;MTFSPFSLCILFATALLAAVLVASVAVLLVVLADFAEENAYLFRNALKVLLVVNVVVHISILCVDGISVVASVLSILLNVLYAVYLKDFPYVPFKKNSLPLLAATATGAVAESLLWFWKLSSDATYYYNMTSWSLISFLLFLWLVPLLLVVSVSVEDDRLPGFATRSGRKL
;
A
#
# COMPACT_ATOMS: atom_id res chain seq x y z
N MET A 1 -11.44 17.23 -33.53
CA MET A 1 -12.11 17.22 -32.21
C MET A 1 -12.16 18.65 -31.70
N THR A 2 -13.31 19.32 -31.78
CA THR A 2 -13.51 20.67 -31.26
C THR A 2 -13.95 20.56 -29.81
N PHE A 3 -13.16 21.09 -28.87
CA PHE A 3 -13.53 21.11 -27.46
C PHE A 3 -14.68 22.10 -27.26
N SER A 4 -15.83 21.59 -26.83
CA SER A 4 -16.91 22.48 -26.37
C SER A 4 -16.46 23.21 -25.10
N PRO A 5 -16.85 24.47 -24.87
CA PRO A 5 -16.49 25.20 -23.65
C PRO A 5 -16.92 24.44 -22.38
N PHE A 6 -18.03 23.70 -22.44
CA PHE A 6 -18.49 22.83 -21.38
C PHE A 6 -17.52 21.66 -21.08
N SER A 7 -16.93 21.05 -22.12
CA SER A 7 -15.92 19.99 -21.96
C SER A 7 -14.66 20.48 -21.27
N LEU A 8 -14.23 21.73 -21.52
CA LEU A 8 -13.09 22.34 -20.83
C LEU A 8 -13.40 22.59 -19.35
N CYS A 9 -14.61 23.06 -19.03
CA CYS A 9 -15.06 23.22 -17.65
C CYS A 9 -15.09 21.88 -16.90
N ILE A 10 -15.57 20.81 -17.54
CA ILE A 10 -15.55 19.45 -16.94
C ILE A 10 -14.12 18.96 -16.74
N LEU A 11 -13.24 19.11 -17.73
CA LEU A 11 -11.84 18.70 -17.60
C LEU A 11 -11.17 19.42 -16.42
N PHE A 12 -11.39 20.72 -16.30
CA PHE A 12 -10.84 21.51 -15.19
C PHE A 12 -11.42 21.07 -13.84
N ALA A 13 -12.75 20.89 -13.76
CA ALA A 13 -13.41 20.44 -12.54
C ALA A 13 -12.95 19.04 -12.09
N THR A 14 -12.79 18.10 -13.04
CA THR A 14 -12.28 16.75 -12.76
C THR A 14 -10.82 16.76 -12.33
N ALA A 15 -9.97 17.59 -12.94
CA ALA A 15 -8.58 17.77 -12.53
C ALA A 15 -8.47 18.36 -11.12
N LEU A 16 -9.28 19.37 -10.79
CA LEU A 16 -9.36 19.93 -9.44
C LEU A 16 -9.81 18.90 -8.42
N LEU A 17 -10.86 18.13 -8.73
CA LEU A 17 -11.34 17.06 -7.86
C LEU A 17 -10.24 16.01 -7.62
N ALA A 18 -9.52 15.60 -8.66
CA ALA A 18 -8.40 14.66 -8.53
C ALA A 18 -7.28 15.23 -7.65
N ALA A 19 -6.92 16.51 -7.81
CA ALA A 19 -5.91 17.16 -6.98
C ALA A 19 -6.32 17.22 -5.50
N VAL A 20 -7.57 17.56 -5.22
CA VAL A 20 -8.12 17.59 -3.84
C VAL A 20 -8.14 16.19 -3.22
N LEU A 21 -8.47 15.15 -4.00
CA LEU A 21 -8.42 13.76 -3.53
C LEU A 21 -6.99 13.33 -3.18
N VAL A 22 -6.02 13.64 -4.03
CA VAL A 22 -4.60 13.35 -3.75
C VAL A 22 -4.13 14.09 -2.49
N ALA A 23 -4.49 15.38 -2.34
CA ALA A 23 -4.16 16.14 -1.15
C ALA A 23 -4.81 15.54 0.12
N SER A 24 -6.06 15.07 0.01
CA SER A 24 -6.78 14.42 1.11
C SER A 24 -6.10 13.11 1.54
N VAL A 25 -5.61 12.31 0.58
CA VAL A 25 -4.83 11.11 0.87
C VAL A 25 -3.52 11.48 1.55
N ALA A 26 -2.81 12.51 1.07
CA ALA A 26 -1.55 12.94 1.70
C ALA A 26 -1.76 13.37 3.15
N VAL A 27 -2.81 14.17 3.43
CA VAL A 27 -3.18 14.57 4.80
C VAL A 27 -3.53 13.35 5.65
N LEU A 28 -4.31 12.40 5.11
CA LEU A 28 -4.65 11.16 5.81
C LEU A 28 -3.39 10.37 6.21
N LEU A 29 -2.39 10.29 5.34
CA LEU A 29 -1.13 9.59 5.63
C LEU A 29 -0.34 10.27 6.75
N VAL A 30 -0.32 11.61 6.80
CA VAL A 30 0.33 12.36 7.90
C VAL A 30 -0.38 12.10 9.23
N VAL A 31 -1.72 12.19 9.26
CA VAL A 31 -2.49 11.89 10.48
C VAL A 31 -2.30 10.44 10.93
N LEU A 32 -2.20 9.50 9.98
CA LEU A 32 -1.90 8.10 10.29
C LEU A 32 -0.48 7.91 10.84
N ALA A 33 0.49 8.73 10.41
CA ALA A 33 1.85 8.69 10.94
C ALA A 33 1.87 9.16 12.40
N ASP A 34 1.23 10.29 12.70
CA ASP A 34 1.09 10.79 14.08
C ASP A 34 0.39 9.73 14.97
N PHE A 35 -0.70 9.13 14.46
CA PHE A 35 -1.39 8.05 15.17
C PHE A 35 -0.52 6.81 15.38
N ALA A 36 0.31 6.46 14.40
CA ALA A 36 1.24 5.34 14.50
C ALA A 36 2.36 5.61 15.51
N GLU A 37 2.80 6.86 15.66
CA GLU A 37 3.77 7.27 16.67
C GLU A 37 3.20 7.16 18.09
N GLU A 38 1.99 7.68 18.30
CA GLU A 38 1.32 7.65 19.60
C GLU A 38 0.90 6.22 19.99
N ASN A 39 0.38 5.44 19.04
CA ASN A 39 -0.27 4.15 19.29
C ASN A 39 0.33 3.02 18.43
N ALA A 40 1.65 2.87 18.46
CA ALA A 40 2.41 1.86 17.71
C ALA A 40 1.87 0.43 17.87
N TYR A 41 1.33 0.07 19.04
CA TYR A 41 0.72 -1.24 19.27
C TYR A 41 -0.54 -1.46 18.41
N LEU A 42 -1.45 -0.48 18.39
CA LEU A 42 -2.68 -0.57 17.60
C LEU A 42 -2.37 -0.57 16.11
N PHE A 43 -1.44 0.27 15.68
CA PHE A 43 -1.00 0.34 14.28
C PHE A 43 -0.41 -0.99 13.80
N ARG A 44 0.47 -1.59 14.61
CA ARG A 44 1.03 -2.92 14.31
C ARG A 44 -0.05 -3.99 14.24
N ASN A 45 -1.05 -3.96 15.14
CA ASN A 45 -2.14 -4.92 15.13
C ASN A 45 -3.03 -4.76 13.90
N ALA A 46 -3.34 -3.52 13.51
CA ALA A 46 -4.09 -3.22 12.29
C ALA A 46 -3.38 -3.77 11.04
N LEU A 47 -2.06 -3.56 10.93
CA LEU A 47 -1.25 -4.14 9.85
C LEU A 47 -1.29 -5.67 9.82
N LYS A 48 -1.22 -6.34 10.98
CA LYS A 48 -1.32 -7.81 11.07
C LYS A 48 -2.68 -8.30 10.57
N VAL A 49 -3.76 -7.68 11.03
CA VAL A 49 -5.12 -8.03 10.61
C VAL A 49 -5.27 -7.83 9.10
N LEU A 50 -4.77 -6.71 8.58
CA LEU A 50 -4.86 -6.38 7.17
C LEU A 50 -4.08 -7.36 6.28
N LEU A 51 -2.88 -7.79 6.71
CA LEU A 51 -2.12 -8.84 6.03
C LEU A 51 -2.89 -10.16 5.98
N VAL A 52 -3.48 -10.58 7.10
CA VAL A 52 -4.28 -11.82 7.16
C VAL A 52 -5.48 -11.72 6.23
N VAL A 53 -6.20 -10.59 6.26
CA VAL A 53 -7.35 -10.35 5.36
C VAL A 53 -6.90 -10.41 3.90
N ASN A 54 -5.79 -9.77 3.54
CA ASN A 54 -5.27 -9.77 2.17
C ASN A 54 -4.93 -11.18 1.69
N VAL A 55 -4.23 -11.97 2.52
CA VAL A 55 -3.93 -13.38 2.21
C VAL A 55 -5.21 -14.20 2.05
N VAL A 56 -6.19 -14.04 2.94
CA VAL A 56 -7.48 -14.76 2.85
C VAL A 56 -8.22 -14.42 1.56
N VAL A 57 -8.24 -13.14 1.16
CA VAL A 57 -8.87 -12.70 -0.10
C VAL A 57 -8.16 -13.31 -1.32
N HIS A 58 -6.83 -13.31 -1.36
CA HIS A 58 -6.12 -13.91 -2.49
C HIS A 58 -6.26 -15.44 -2.53
N ILE A 59 -6.34 -16.10 -1.37
CA ILE A 59 -6.66 -17.53 -1.30
C ILE A 59 -8.08 -17.79 -1.77
N SER A 60 -9.07 -16.97 -1.39
CA SER A 60 -10.44 -17.16 -1.84
C SER A 60 -10.56 -16.97 -3.36
N ILE A 61 -9.85 -16.00 -3.93
CA ILE A 61 -9.80 -15.81 -5.40
C ILE A 61 -9.15 -17.04 -6.08
N LEU A 62 -8.08 -17.60 -5.51
CA LEU A 62 -7.45 -18.81 -6.03
C LEU A 62 -8.37 -20.04 -5.99
N CYS A 63 -9.11 -20.23 -4.89
CA CYS A 63 -9.92 -21.42 -4.67
C CYS A 63 -11.29 -21.37 -5.38
N VAL A 64 -11.89 -20.18 -5.50
CA VAL A 64 -13.26 -20.03 -6.04
C VAL A 64 -13.22 -19.65 -7.52
N ASP A 65 -12.56 -18.55 -7.86
CA ASP A 65 -12.68 -17.94 -9.18
C ASP A 65 -11.54 -18.33 -10.14
N GLY A 66 -10.36 -18.64 -9.62
CA GLY A 66 -9.20 -19.06 -10.42
C GLY A 66 -8.71 -18.00 -11.43
N ILE A 67 -9.09 -16.72 -11.25
CA ILE A 67 -8.91 -15.64 -12.24
C ILE A 67 -7.47 -15.50 -12.70
N SER A 68 -6.52 -15.50 -11.76
CA SER A 68 -5.09 -15.47 -12.06
C SER A 68 -4.28 -16.09 -10.95
N VAL A 69 -3.74 -17.28 -11.22
CA VAL A 69 -2.85 -17.98 -10.31
C VAL A 69 -1.56 -17.18 -10.12
N VAL A 70 -1.00 -16.63 -11.20
CA VAL A 70 0.26 -15.88 -11.15
C VAL A 70 0.11 -14.59 -10.33
N ALA A 71 -0.96 -13.82 -10.55
CA ALA A 71 -1.18 -12.58 -9.82
C ALA A 71 -1.42 -12.87 -8.32
N SER A 72 -2.23 -13.88 -8.01
CA SER A 72 -2.52 -14.24 -6.62
C SER A 72 -1.30 -14.82 -5.88
N VAL A 73 -0.45 -15.61 -6.55
CA VAL A 73 0.81 -16.08 -5.97
C VAL A 73 1.75 -14.90 -5.71
N LEU A 74 1.88 -13.95 -6.65
CA LEU A 74 2.68 -12.74 -6.43
C LEU A 74 2.15 -11.92 -5.25
N SER A 75 0.83 -11.74 -5.17
CA SER A 75 0.16 -11.08 -4.04
C SER A 75 0.49 -11.73 -2.70
N ILE A 76 0.42 -13.06 -2.62
CA ILE A 76 0.76 -13.80 -1.40
C ILE A 76 2.25 -13.63 -1.05
N LEU A 77 3.14 -13.71 -2.04
CA LEU A 77 4.58 -13.51 -1.84
C LEU A 77 4.89 -12.08 -1.32
N LEU A 78 4.22 -11.07 -1.85
CA LEU A 78 4.36 -9.69 -1.36
C LEU A 78 3.84 -9.55 0.07
N ASN A 79 2.71 -10.18 0.41
CA ASN A 79 2.24 -10.22 1.81
C ASN A 79 3.23 -10.89 2.75
N VAL A 80 3.93 -11.94 2.33
CA VAL A 80 5.01 -12.55 3.13
C VAL A 80 6.16 -11.55 3.32
N LEU A 81 6.56 -10.83 2.27
CA LEU A 81 7.58 -9.79 2.39
C LEU A 81 7.14 -8.68 3.35
N TYR A 82 5.90 -8.23 3.27
CA TYR A 82 5.31 -7.27 4.22
C TYR A 82 5.30 -7.79 5.67
N ALA A 83 5.03 -9.08 5.88
CA ALA A 83 5.08 -9.70 7.19
C ALA A 83 6.51 -9.75 7.78
N VAL A 84 7.55 -9.87 6.92
CA VAL A 84 8.95 -9.77 7.34
C VAL A 84 9.23 -8.38 7.90
N TYR A 85 8.79 -7.31 7.22
CA TYR A 85 8.92 -5.94 7.72
C TYR A 85 8.20 -5.72 9.07
N LEU A 86 7.06 -6.38 9.28
CA LEU A 86 6.28 -6.25 10.51
C LEU A 86 6.88 -7.01 11.73
N LYS A 87 7.79 -7.95 11.47
CA LYS A 87 8.49 -8.72 12.52
C LYS A 87 9.49 -7.84 13.27
N ASP A 88 10.19 -6.98 12.54
CA ASP A 88 11.24 -6.11 13.07
C ASP A 88 10.69 -4.77 13.62
N PHE A 89 9.39 -4.52 13.47
CA PHE A 89 8.69 -3.36 14.03
C PHE A 89 8.92 -3.22 15.56
N PRO A 90 9.33 -2.04 16.08
CA PRO A 90 9.37 -0.69 15.45
C PRO A 90 10.78 -0.26 14.99
N TYR A 91 11.66 -1.23 14.70
CA TYR A 91 13.01 -0.97 14.21
C TYR A 91 13.17 -1.74 12.90
N VAL A 92 12.70 -1.19 11.78
CA VAL A 92 13.20 -1.60 10.48
C VAL A 92 14.56 -0.94 10.37
N PRO A 93 15.69 -1.64 10.61
CA PRO A 93 16.95 -0.99 10.43
C PRO A 93 17.01 -0.60 8.95
N PHE A 94 17.05 0.69 8.68
CA PHE A 94 17.72 1.27 7.51
C PHE A 94 19.22 0.93 7.58
N LYS A 95 19.55 -0.35 7.76
CA LYS A 95 20.84 -0.92 7.43
C LYS A 95 20.96 -0.70 5.93
N LYS A 96 22.10 -0.18 5.47
CA LYS A 96 22.44 -0.05 4.03
C LYS A 96 22.08 -1.25 3.14
N ASN A 97 21.88 -2.44 3.71
CA ASN A 97 21.46 -3.67 3.03
C ASN A 97 19.93 -3.86 2.84
N SER A 98 19.05 -3.03 3.42
CA SER A 98 17.58 -3.18 3.29
C SER A 98 16.97 -2.37 2.13
N LEU A 99 17.71 -1.40 1.57
CA LEU A 99 17.36 -0.66 0.35
C LEU A 99 16.95 -1.53 -0.85
N PRO A 100 17.68 -2.61 -1.21
CA PRO A 100 17.25 -3.47 -2.33
C PRO A 100 15.94 -4.20 -2.03
N LEU A 101 15.68 -4.57 -0.77
CA LEU A 101 14.43 -5.22 -0.37
C LEU A 101 13.26 -4.24 -0.41
N LEU A 102 13.49 -2.98 -0.01
CA LEU A 102 12.50 -1.91 -0.08
C LEU A 102 12.16 -1.59 -1.54
N ALA A 103 13.17 -1.47 -2.41
CA ALA A 103 12.96 -1.29 -3.83
C ALA A 103 12.21 -2.49 -4.45
N ALA A 104 12.57 -3.72 -4.08
CA ALA A 104 11.91 -4.93 -4.55
C ALA A 104 10.43 -5.01 -4.09
N THR A 105 10.13 -4.62 -2.86
CA THR A 105 8.74 -4.59 -2.36
C THR A 105 7.91 -3.47 -2.98
N ALA A 106 8.49 -2.28 -3.16
CA ALA A 106 7.82 -1.16 -3.83
C ALA A 106 7.54 -1.49 -5.31
N THR A 107 8.55 -1.97 -6.04
CA THR A 107 8.39 -2.39 -7.44
C THR A 107 7.45 -3.58 -7.56
N GLY A 108 7.49 -4.52 -6.60
CA GLY A 108 6.57 -5.64 -6.51
C GLY A 108 5.11 -5.20 -6.35
N ALA A 109 4.82 -4.25 -5.45
CA ALA A 109 3.47 -3.70 -5.26
C ALA A 109 2.93 -3.06 -6.55
N VAL A 110 3.79 -2.29 -7.25
CA VAL A 110 3.42 -1.70 -8.53
C VAL A 110 3.17 -2.79 -9.58
N ALA A 111 4.07 -3.77 -9.70
CA ALA A 111 3.92 -4.88 -10.64
C ALA A 111 2.65 -5.70 -10.38
N GLU A 112 2.34 -5.99 -9.11
CA GLU A 112 1.11 -6.66 -8.69
C GLU A 112 -0.12 -5.87 -9.11
N SER A 113 -0.16 -4.57 -8.81
CA SER A 113 -1.29 -3.71 -9.19
C SER A 113 -1.50 -3.63 -10.71
N LEU A 114 -0.41 -3.57 -11.48
CA LEU A 114 -0.46 -3.58 -12.95
C LEU A 114 -0.93 -4.93 -13.49
N LEU A 115 -0.49 -6.05 -12.90
CA LEU A 115 -0.92 -7.39 -13.30
C LEU A 115 -2.40 -7.61 -13.04
N TRP A 116 -2.90 -7.20 -11.87
CA TRP A 116 -4.33 -7.26 -11.56
C TRP A 116 -5.14 -6.35 -12.47
N PHE A 117 -4.69 -5.11 -12.67
CA PHE A 117 -5.34 -4.18 -13.59
C PHE A 117 -5.42 -4.76 -15.01
N TRP A 118 -4.31 -5.28 -15.54
CA TRP A 118 -4.28 -5.86 -16.88
C TRP A 118 -5.17 -7.08 -17.00
N LYS A 119 -5.16 -7.98 -16.00
CA LYS A 119 -6.00 -9.18 -16.04
C LYS A 119 -7.50 -8.86 -15.96
N LEU A 120 -7.88 -7.92 -15.09
CA LEU A 120 -9.27 -7.52 -14.91
C LEU A 120 -9.79 -6.67 -16.09
N SER A 121 -8.91 -5.95 -16.79
CA SER A 121 -9.27 -5.12 -17.95
C SER A 121 -9.24 -5.87 -19.29
N SER A 122 -8.33 -6.83 -19.45
CA SER A 122 -8.14 -7.54 -20.72
C SER A 122 -9.12 -8.70 -20.91
N ASP A 123 -9.63 -9.25 -19.81
CA ASP A 123 -10.55 -10.37 -19.86
C ASP A 123 -11.99 -9.86 -19.97
N ALA A 124 -12.56 -9.95 -21.17
CA ALA A 124 -13.88 -9.42 -21.49
C ALA A 124 -14.98 -9.90 -20.53
N THR A 125 -14.87 -11.14 -20.04
CA THR A 125 -15.83 -11.73 -19.09
C THR A 125 -15.89 -10.95 -17.78
N TYR A 126 -14.74 -10.47 -17.30
CA TYR A 126 -14.66 -9.68 -16.07
C TYR A 126 -14.86 -8.20 -16.35
N TYR A 127 -14.34 -7.68 -17.46
CA TYR A 127 -14.50 -6.27 -17.84
C TYR A 127 -15.97 -5.86 -18.00
N TYR A 128 -16.81 -6.70 -18.61
CA TYR A 128 -18.22 -6.38 -18.81
C TYR A 128 -19.10 -6.63 -17.59
N ASN A 129 -18.76 -7.62 -16.76
CA ASN A 129 -19.54 -7.94 -15.56
C ASN A 129 -19.13 -7.10 -14.34
N MET A 130 -17.94 -6.52 -14.34
CA MET A 130 -17.41 -5.79 -13.19
C MET A 130 -17.63 -4.29 -13.34
N THR A 131 -18.27 -3.68 -12.34
CA THR A 131 -18.43 -2.22 -12.32
C THR A 131 -17.08 -1.54 -12.13
N SER A 132 -16.89 -0.34 -12.72
CA SER A 132 -15.66 0.44 -12.52
C SER A 132 -15.37 0.73 -11.05
N TRP A 133 -16.42 0.83 -10.23
CA TRP A 133 -16.30 0.97 -8.77
C TRP A 133 -15.64 -0.25 -8.11
N SER A 134 -16.05 -1.46 -8.49
CA SER A 134 -15.45 -2.70 -7.95
C SER A 134 -13.96 -2.81 -8.27
N LEU A 135 -13.55 -2.41 -9.48
CA LEU A 135 -12.14 -2.37 -9.87
C LEU A 135 -11.33 -1.40 -9.00
N ILE A 136 -11.83 -0.19 -8.83
CA ILE A 136 -11.17 0.85 -8.02
C ILE A 136 -11.08 0.39 -6.56
N SER A 137 -12.15 -0.16 -5.99
CA SER A 137 -12.14 -0.66 -4.61
C SER A 137 -11.14 -1.80 -4.39
N PHE A 138 -11.02 -2.73 -5.35
CA PHE A 138 -10.04 -3.81 -5.28
C PHE A 138 -8.60 -3.30 -5.36
N LEU A 139 -8.32 -2.35 -6.26
CA LEU A 139 -6.99 -1.73 -6.34
C LEU A 139 -6.66 -0.93 -5.07
N LEU A 140 -7.62 -0.20 -4.52
CA LEU A 140 -7.42 0.50 -3.24
C LEU A 140 -7.12 -0.47 -2.10
N PHE A 141 -7.85 -1.60 -2.03
CA PHE A 141 -7.61 -2.65 -1.06
C PHE A 141 -6.18 -3.20 -1.15
N LEU A 142 -5.71 -3.47 -2.37
CA LEU A 142 -4.34 -3.93 -2.64
C LEU A 142 -3.28 -2.94 -2.14
N TRP A 143 -3.56 -1.64 -2.25
CA TRP A 143 -2.66 -0.56 -1.83
C TRP A 143 -2.71 -0.22 -0.33
N LEU A 144 -3.71 -0.70 0.43
CA LEU A 144 -3.81 -0.38 1.86
C LEU A 144 -2.57 -0.82 2.66
N VAL A 145 -2.10 -2.05 2.44
CA VAL A 145 -0.93 -2.59 3.16
C VAL A 145 0.36 -1.83 2.82
N PRO A 146 0.73 -1.64 1.54
CA PRO A 146 1.91 -0.84 1.17
C PRO A 146 1.88 0.58 1.73
N LEU A 147 0.73 1.27 1.67
CA LEU A 147 0.61 2.64 2.16
C LEU A 147 0.83 2.72 3.68
N LEU A 148 0.25 1.80 4.44
CA LEU A 148 0.45 1.75 5.89
C LEU A 148 1.90 1.37 6.27
N LEU A 149 2.57 0.56 5.46
CA LEU A 149 4.00 0.29 5.65
C LEU A 149 4.85 1.52 5.39
N VAL A 150 4.55 2.32 4.35
CA VAL A 150 5.25 3.60 4.12
C VAL A 150 5.07 4.54 5.31
N VAL A 151 3.86 4.62 5.87
CA VAL A 151 3.58 5.39 7.10
C VAL A 151 4.41 4.88 8.29
N SER A 152 4.61 3.56 8.43
CA SER A 152 5.45 3.05 9.51
C SER A 152 6.92 3.47 9.39
N VAL A 153 7.40 3.60 8.16
CA VAL A 153 8.79 3.98 7.89
C VAL A 153 9.03 5.45 8.24
N SER A 154 8.09 6.35 7.95
CA SER A 154 8.24 7.77 8.29
C SER A 154 8.31 8.03 9.79
N VAL A 155 7.64 7.22 10.61
CA VAL A 155 7.69 7.34 12.08
C VAL A 155 9.07 6.98 12.64
N GLU A 156 9.85 6.15 11.96
CA GLU A 156 11.20 5.78 12.40
C GLU A 156 12.24 6.89 12.18
N ASP A 157 12.12 7.65 11.09
CA ASP A 157 13.07 8.71 10.70
C ASP A 157 13.03 9.94 11.64
N ASP A 158 11.87 10.22 12.25
CA ASP A 158 11.69 11.37 13.15
C ASP A 158 12.23 11.14 14.58
N ARG A 159 12.66 9.92 14.91
CA ARG A 159 13.28 9.61 16.21
C ARG A 159 14.79 9.91 16.21
N LEU A 160 15.14 11.05 16.83
CA LEU A 160 16.50 11.59 17.00
C LEU A 160 17.63 10.54 17.17
N PRO A 161 18.74 10.64 16.41
CA PRO A 161 19.96 9.85 16.62
C PRO A 161 20.70 10.35 17.88
N GLY A 162 20.18 10.05 19.08
CA GLY A 162 20.73 10.57 20.34
C GLY A 162 20.85 9.57 21.49
N PHE A 163 20.19 8.41 21.43
CA PHE A 163 20.17 7.48 22.58
C PHE A 163 21.29 6.43 22.59
N ALA A 164 22.08 6.33 21.51
CA ALA A 164 23.11 5.29 21.37
C ALA A 164 24.48 5.61 22.02
N THR A 165 24.66 6.76 22.69
CA THR A 165 25.99 7.17 23.19
C THR A 165 26.07 7.52 24.68
N ARG A 166 25.07 7.17 25.52
CA ARG A 166 25.13 7.39 26.98
C ARG A 166 25.06 6.12 27.85
N SER A 167 25.55 4.98 27.34
CA SER A 167 25.84 3.80 28.17
C SER A 167 27.31 3.41 28.04
N GLY A 168 28.18 4.34 28.45
CA GLY A 168 29.64 4.19 28.41
C GLY A 168 30.34 4.80 29.62
N ARG A 169 29.63 5.05 30.72
CA ARG A 169 30.23 5.53 31.97
C ARG A 169 30.05 4.44 33.04
N LYS A 170 31.01 3.52 33.07
CA LYS A 170 31.25 2.68 34.25
C LYS A 170 31.77 3.61 35.35
N LEU A 171 31.02 3.73 36.43
CA LEU A 171 31.57 4.04 37.76
C LEU A 171 32.01 2.73 38.40
#